data_AF-A0A931VEY7-F1
#
_entry.id   AF-A0A931VEY7-F1
#
_cell.length_a   1.000
_cell.length_b   1.000
_cell.length_c   1.000
_cell.angle_alpha   90.00
_cell.angle_beta   90.00
_cell.angle_gamma   90.00
#
_symmetry.space_group_name_H-M   'P 1'
#
loop_
_entity.id
_entity.type
_entity.pdbx_description
1 polymer ?
#
loop_
_entity_poly.entity_id
_entity_poly.type
_entity_poly.pdbx_seq_one_letter_code
_entity_poly.pdbx_strand_id
1 'polypeptide(L)'
;MNTKRKGSLAVGEAIAHFIRTGITVLVPVSDCDKYDLAIDQGGIIKRVQCKYSSDRERSGAFIVDLRTFGGYREKTYHTKYLKDDFDLLFIYCSNGNRYLIPAEKIVGKSQMAVGAKSWNDFSC
;
A
#
# COMPACT_ATOMS: atom_id res chain seq x y z
N MET A 1 -7.61 -9.83 -14.01
CA MET A 1 -6.31 -9.13 -13.90
C MET A 1 -5.41 -9.92 -12.97
N ASN A 2 -4.17 -10.25 -13.38
CA ASN A 2 -3.24 -10.99 -12.51
C ASN A 2 -2.70 -10.10 -11.36
N THR A 3 -2.07 -10.71 -10.36
CA THR A 3 -1.58 -10.03 -9.15
C THR A 3 -0.54 -8.96 -9.46
N LYS A 4 0.37 -9.21 -10.41
CA LYS A 4 1.37 -8.22 -10.84
C LYS A 4 0.72 -6.96 -11.43
N ARG A 5 -0.24 -7.10 -12.35
CA ARG A 5 -0.96 -5.96 -12.92
C ARG A 5 -1.77 -5.19 -11.87
N LYS A 6 -2.35 -5.87 -10.87
CA LYS A 6 -3.01 -5.22 -9.72
C LYS A 6 -2.03 -4.33 -8.95
N GLY A 7 -0.81 -4.84 -8.68
CA GLY A 7 0.26 -4.05 -8.05
C GLY A 7 0.64 -2.82 -8.87
N SER A 8 0.94 -3.00 -10.17
CA SER A 8 1.28 -1.89 -11.06
C SER A 8 0.18 -0.84 -11.15
N LEU A 9 -1.10 -1.25 -11.12
CA LEU A 9 -2.23 -0.32 -11.11
C LEU A 9 -2.26 0.52 -9.82
N ALA A 10 -2.05 -0.09 -8.66
CA ALA A 10 -1.99 0.65 -7.39
C ALA A 10 -0.83 1.66 -7.37
N VAL A 11 0.34 1.29 -7.89
CA VAL A 11 1.48 2.20 -8.03
C VAL A 11 1.15 3.36 -8.97
N GLY A 12 0.55 3.09 -10.13
CA GLY A 12 0.14 4.12 -11.08
C GLY A 12 -0.86 5.11 -10.47
N GLU A 13 -1.85 4.60 -9.73
CA GLU A 13 -2.81 5.45 -9.01
C GLU A 13 -2.18 6.26 -7.87
N ALA A 14 -1.20 5.70 -7.16
CA ALA A 14 -0.45 6.42 -6.14
C ALA A 14 0.33 7.60 -6.76
N ILE A 15 1.06 7.34 -7.84
CA ILE A 15 1.80 8.38 -8.58
C ILE A 15 0.83 9.48 -9.04
N ALA A 16 -0.28 9.10 -9.66
CA ALA A 16 -1.27 10.05 -10.15
C ALA A 16 -1.90 10.87 -9.01
N HIS A 17 -2.16 10.25 -7.86
CA HIS A 17 -2.67 10.93 -6.67
C HIS A 17 -1.66 11.98 -6.17
N PHE A 18 -0.41 11.58 -5.91
CA PHE A 18 0.60 12.48 -5.35
C PHE A 18 0.94 13.64 -6.27
N ILE A 19 1.07 13.40 -7.58
CA ILE A 19 1.30 14.46 -8.57
C ILE A 19 0.14 15.46 -8.59
N ARG A 20 -1.11 14.98 -8.56
CA ARG A 20 -2.30 15.87 -8.50
C ARG A 20 -2.31 16.75 -7.26
N THR A 21 -1.76 16.26 -6.15
CA THR A 21 -1.61 17.03 -4.90
C THR A 21 -0.37 17.92 -4.84
N GLY A 22 0.41 17.99 -5.92
CA GLY A 22 1.64 18.80 -5.97
C GLY A 22 2.81 18.20 -5.18
N ILE A 23 2.75 16.91 -4.87
CA ILE A 23 3.80 16.19 -4.14
C ILE A 23 4.73 15.52 -5.16
N THR A 24 6.03 15.74 -4.99
CA THR A 24 7.06 15.12 -5.84
C THR A 24 7.15 13.62 -5.54
N VAL A 25 7.19 12.81 -6.60
CA VAL A 25 7.33 11.36 -6.51
C VAL A 25 8.72 10.94 -6.94
N LEU A 26 9.34 10.08 -6.14
CA LEU A 26 10.64 9.46 -6.36
C LEU A 26 10.43 7.97 -6.62
N VAL A 27 10.87 7.48 -7.78
CA VAL A 27 10.71 6.07 -8.17
C VAL A 27 12.06 5.36 -8.04
N PRO A 28 12.17 4.34 -7.16
CA PRO A 28 13.37 3.51 -7.08
C PRO A 28 13.64 2.78 -8.38
N VAL A 29 14.92 2.60 -8.72
CA VAL A 29 15.34 1.74 -9.84
C VAL A 29 15.29 0.26 -9.45
N SER A 30 15.45 -0.04 -8.16
CA SER A 30 15.33 -1.39 -7.57
C SER A 30 13.87 -1.79 -7.36
N ASP A 31 13.58 -3.09 -7.50
CA ASP A 31 12.25 -3.68 -7.32
C ASP A 31 12.20 -4.72 -6.17
N CYS A 32 13.29 -4.83 -5.41
CA CYS A 32 13.45 -5.76 -4.29
C CYS A 32 13.13 -5.12 -2.93
N ASP A 33 12.75 -3.85 -2.91
CA ASP A 33 12.54 -3.08 -1.69
C ASP A 33 11.17 -3.35 -1.05
N LYS A 34 11.02 -2.93 0.21
CA LYS A 34 9.77 -3.08 0.98
C LYS A 34 8.74 -1.98 0.70
N TYR A 35 9.03 -1.10 -0.26
CA TYR A 35 8.19 0.00 -0.70
C TYR A 35 8.27 0.12 -2.23
N ASP A 36 7.24 0.69 -2.85
CA ASP A 36 7.17 0.78 -4.31
C ASP A 36 7.63 2.14 -4.84
N LEU A 37 7.48 3.20 -4.05
CA LEU A 37 7.91 4.55 -4.37
C LEU A 37 8.25 5.33 -3.09
N ALA A 38 8.84 6.51 -3.24
CA ALA A 38 8.92 7.50 -2.18
C ALA A 38 8.32 8.83 -2.63
N ILE A 39 7.97 9.67 -1.68
CA ILE A 39 7.48 11.03 -1.92
C ILE A 39 8.33 12.04 -1.17
N ASP A 40 8.53 13.20 -1.78
CA ASP A 40 9.10 14.36 -1.09
C ASP A 40 7.97 15.30 -0.69
N GLN A 41 7.74 15.37 0.62
CA GLN A 41 6.74 16.24 1.22
C GLN A 41 7.44 17.36 1.99
N GLY A 42 7.85 18.41 1.26
CA GLY A 42 8.46 19.61 1.85
C GLY A 42 9.86 19.36 2.42
N GLY A 43 10.69 18.60 1.71
CA GLY A 43 12.05 18.21 2.11
C GLY A 43 12.10 16.94 2.95
N ILE A 44 10.96 16.36 3.33
CA ILE A 44 10.87 15.11 4.09
C ILE A 44 10.52 13.98 3.12
N ILE A 45 11.44 13.03 2.98
CA ILE A 45 11.21 11.83 2.17
C ILE A 45 10.42 10.81 2.97
N LYS A 46 9.33 10.31 2.39
CA LYS A 46 8.52 9.21 2.94
C LYS A 46 8.43 8.07 1.94
N ARG A 47 8.76 6.86 2.37
CA ARG A 47 8.63 5.62 1.61
C ARG A 47 7.18 5.15 1.61
N VAL A 48 6.67 4.78 0.46
CA VAL A 48 5.28 4.40 0.25
C VAL A 48 5.19 2.99 -0.32
N GLN A 49 4.53 2.10 0.39
CA GLN A 49 4.08 0.81 -0.14
C GLN A 49 2.68 0.98 -0.72
N CYS A 50 2.44 0.45 -1.91
CA CYS A 50 1.18 0.44 -2.62
C CYS A 50 0.51 -0.94 -2.56
N LYS A 51 -0.79 -0.98 -2.30
CA LYS A 51 -1.60 -2.20 -2.35
C LYS A 51 -2.85 -1.96 -3.17
N TYR A 52 -3.23 -3.00 -3.91
CA TYR A 52 -4.54 -3.06 -4.55
C TYR A 52 -5.45 -3.99 -3.78
N SER A 53 -6.71 -3.59 -3.56
CA SER A 53 -7.73 -4.47 -3.00
C SER A 53 -8.98 -4.53 -3.87
N SER A 54 -9.43 -5.75 -4.15
CA SER A 54 -10.73 -6.05 -4.77
C SER A 54 -11.62 -6.90 -3.88
N ASP A 55 -11.04 -7.53 -2.87
CA ASP A 55 -11.70 -8.56 -2.08
C ASP A 55 -12.48 -7.89 -0.96
N ARG A 56 -13.71 -8.34 -0.71
CA ARG A 56 -14.63 -7.67 0.21
C ARG A 56 -15.15 -8.62 1.27
N GLU A 57 -15.33 -8.08 2.46
CA GLU A 57 -16.14 -8.70 3.49
C GLU A 57 -17.63 -8.58 3.16
N ARG A 58 -18.47 -9.35 3.87
CA ARG A 58 -19.94 -9.21 3.79
C ARG A 58 -20.42 -7.81 4.17
N SER A 59 -19.66 -7.09 5.00
CA SER A 59 -19.89 -5.70 5.39
C SER A 59 -19.70 -4.70 4.24
N GLY A 60 -19.09 -5.12 3.13
CA GLY A 60 -18.70 -4.26 2.02
C GLY A 60 -17.31 -3.60 2.17
N ALA A 61 -16.63 -3.79 3.30
CA ALA A 61 -15.26 -3.32 3.50
C ALA A 61 -14.27 -4.11 2.63
N PHE A 62 -13.21 -3.45 2.18
CA PHE A 62 -12.15 -4.05 1.38
C PHE A 62 -11.08 -4.68 2.25
N ILE A 63 -10.75 -5.94 2.00
CA ILE A 63 -9.74 -6.70 2.71
C ILE A 63 -8.38 -6.41 2.10
N VAL A 64 -7.41 -6.05 2.93
CA VAL A 64 -6.05 -5.69 2.54
C VAL A 64 -5.07 -6.61 3.25
N ASP A 65 -4.31 -7.38 2.48
CA ASP A 65 -3.26 -8.25 3.02
C ASP A 65 -2.00 -7.42 3.32
N LEU A 66 -1.57 -7.48 4.58
CA LEU A 66 -0.41 -6.77 5.13
C LEU A 66 0.79 -7.69 5.30
N ARG A 67 0.73 -8.90 4.77
CA ARG A 67 1.87 -9.82 4.75
C ARG A 67 2.71 -9.56 3.50
N THR A 68 4.02 -9.63 3.70
CA THR A 68 4.98 -9.80 2.63
C THR A 68 5.18 -11.29 2.39
N PHE A 69 5.17 -11.68 1.12
CA PHE A 69 5.43 -13.05 0.70
C PHE A 69 6.88 -13.10 0.24
N GLY A 70 7.72 -13.73 1.04
CA GLY A 70 9.08 -14.08 0.66
C GLY A 70 9.14 -15.55 0.28
N GLY A 71 10.00 -15.90 -0.66
CA GLY A 71 10.24 -17.29 -1.02
C GLY A 71 11.72 -17.48 -1.35
N TYR A 72 12.33 -18.50 -0.75
CA TYR A 72 13.61 -19.02 -1.22
C TYR A 72 13.46 -20.52 -1.43
N ARG A 73 13.52 -20.95 -2.70
CA ARG A 73 13.26 -22.33 -3.14
C ARG A 73 11.84 -22.80 -2.76
N GLU A 74 11.72 -23.97 -2.13
CA GLU A 74 10.45 -24.64 -1.81
C GLU A 74 9.73 -24.08 -0.56
N LYS A 75 10.32 -23.08 0.11
CA LYS A 75 9.74 -22.50 1.32
C LYS A 75 9.19 -21.11 1.05
N THR A 76 7.87 -20.99 1.18
CA THR A 76 7.16 -19.72 1.25
C THR A 76 7.12 -19.27 2.71
N TYR A 77 7.60 -18.06 2.96
CA TYR A 77 7.52 -17.41 4.27
C TYR A 77 6.58 -16.22 4.18
N HIS A 78 5.77 -16.04 5.22
CA HIS A 78 4.94 -14.86 5.39
C HIS A 78 5.50 -14.03 6.53
N THR A 79 5.98 -12.82 6.21
CA THR A 79 6.48 -11.89 7.22
C THR A 79 5.57 -10.68 7.27
N LYS A 80 5.26 -10.22 8.48
CA LYS A 80 4.50 -9.00 8.71
C LYS A 80 5.40 -7.79 8.46
N TYR A 81 4.81 -6.67 8.07
CA TYR A 81 5.56 -5.42 7.98
C TYR A 81 6.12 -4.99 9.33
N LEU A 82 7.38 -4.59 9.31
CA LEU A 82 8.11 -4.01 10.43
C LEU A 82 8.01 -2.48 10.38
N LYS A 83 8.33 -1.82 11.49
CA LYS A 83 8.23 -0.36 11.64
C LYS A 83 9.05 0.41 10.59
N ASP A 84 10.18 -0.13 10.18
CA ASP A 84 11.15 0.56 9.32
C ASP A 84 11.09 0.11 7.86
N ASP A 85 10.11 -0.73 7.48
CA ASP A 85 9.95 -1.21 6.09
C ASP A 85 9.52 -0.08 5.15
N PHE A 86 8.57 0.76 5.58
CA PHE A 86 8.06 1.92 4.86
C PHE A 86 7.34 2.87 5.83
N ASP A 87 7.00 4.08 5.37
CA ASP A 87 6.41 5.12 6.22
C ASP A 87 4.89 5.26 5.99
N LEU A 88 4.44 5.06 4.75
CA LEU A 88 3.03 5.15 4.34
C LEU A 88 2.58 3.91 3.54
N LEU A 89 1.34 3.49 3.77
CA LEU A 89 0.64 2.49 2.96
C LEU A 89 -0.43 3.20 2.12
N PHE A 90 -0.25 3.20 0.80
CA PHE A 90 -1.26 3.62 -0.16
C PHE A 90 -2.09 2.42 -0.60
N ILE A 91 -3.42 2.52 -0.52
CA ILE A 91 -4.34 1.45 -0.88
C ILE A 91 -5.27 1.95 -1.98
N TYR A 92 -5.29 1.26 -3.12
CA TYR A 92 -6.25 1.48 -4.19
C TYR A 92 -7.29 0.36 -4.23
N CYS A 93 -8.57 0.72 -4.09
CA CYS A 93 -9.67 -0.23 -4.08
C CYS A 93 -10.33 -0.34 -5.46
N SER A 94 -10.92 -1.49 -5.75
CA SER A 94 -11.54 -1.75 -7.06
C SER A 94 -12.73 -0.84 -7.42
N ASN A 95 -13.29 -0.12 -6.44
CA ASN A 95 -14.34 0.88 -6.65
C ASN A 95 -13.82 2.30 -6.87
N GLY A 96 -12.49 2.49 -6.92
CA GLY A 96 -11.87 3.80 -7.08
C GLY A 96 -11.48 4.49 -5.76
N ASN A 97 -11.89 3.94 -4.60
CA ASN A 97 -11.51 4.53 -3.31
C ASN A 97 -10.00 4.38 -3.07
N ARG A 98 -9.42 5.39 -2.44
CA ARG A 98 -8.00 5.41 -2.05
C ARG A 98 -7.86 5.71 -0.58
N TYR A 99 -6.83 5.13 0.03
CA TYR A 99 -6.47 5.39 1.42
C TYR A 99 -4.97 5.58 1.55
N LEU A 100 -4.54 6.51 2.42
CA LEU A 100 -3.14 6.74 2.75
C LEU A 100 -2.92 6.62 4.26
N ILE A 101 -2.33 5.51 4.69
CA ILE A 101 -2.29 5.11 6.10
C ILE A 101 -0.85 5.10 6.61
N PRO A 102 -0.53 5.76 7.73
CA PRO A 102 0.78 5.65 8.37
C PRO A 102 1.13 4.21 8.77
N ALA A 103 2.34 3.75 8.44
CA ALA A 103 2.79 2.38 8.71
C ALA A 103 2.66 2.00 10.19
N GLU A 104 2.98 2.94 11.09
CA GLU A 104 2.87 2.79 12.56
C GLU A 104 1.49 2.31 13.05
N LYS A 105 0.40 2.59 12.33
CA LYS A 105 -0.96 2.18 12.71
C LYS A 105 -1.28 0.72 12.33
N ILE A 106 -0.42 0.10 11.53
CA ILE A 106 -0.65 -1.23 10.94
C ILE A 106 0.49 -2.23 11.20
N VAL A 107 1.61 -1.80 11.80
CA VAL A 107 2.72 -2.68 12.19
C VAL A 107 2.21 -3.90 12.98
N GLY A 108 2.72 -5.08 12.65
CA GLY A 108 2.38 -6.32 13.35
C GLY A 108 1.01 -6.94 13.00
N LYS A 109 0.22 -6.30 12.11
CA LYS A 109 -1.04 -6.87 11.59
C LYS A 109 -0.77 -7.73 10.36
N SER A 110 -1.55 -8.80 10.18
CA SER A 110 -1.50 -9.64 8.96
C SER A 110 -2.48 -9.19 7.89
N GLN A 111 -3.59 -8.56 8.29
CA GLN A 111 -4.61 -8.07 7.40
C GLN A 111 -5.34 -6.89 8.05
N MET A 112 -6.05 -6.13 7.24
CA MET A 112 -6.97 -5.10 7.69
C MET A 112 -8.15 -4.94 6.72
N ALA A 113 -9.22 -4.28 7.18
CA ALA A 113 -10.36 -3.94 6.34
C ALA A 113 -10.50 -2.41 6.26
N VAL A 114 -10.67 -1.86 5.06
CA VAL A 114 -10.85 -0.41 4.80
C VAL A 114 -12.20 -0.11 4.16
N GLY A 115 -12.74 1.09 4.42
CA GLY A 115 -14.10 1.48 3.99
C GLY A 115 -15.16 1.02 4.98
N ALA A 116 -16.42 0.90 4.54
CA ALA A 116 -17.63 0.64 5.34
C ALA A 116 -17.80 1.53 6.59
N LYS A 117 -16.95 1.39 7.60
CA LYS A 117 -16.87 2.22 8.82
C LYS A 117 -15.44 2.43 9.35
N SER A 118 -14.41 1.87 8.71
CA SER A 118 -13.03 1.83 9.22
C SER A 118 -12.08 2.55 8.27
N TRP A 119 -11.14 3.32 8.86
CA TRP A 119 -10.08 4.04 8.13
C TRP A 119 -10.54 5.14 7.18
N ASN A 120 -11.80 5.60 7.29
CA ASN A 120 -12.34 6.66 6.44
C ASN A 120 -11.61 8.00 6.62
N ASP A 121 -11.05 8.27 7.81
CA ASP A 121 -10.23 9.46 8.08
C ASP A 121 -8.92 9.50 7.26
N PHE A 122 -8.54 8.35 6.68
CA PHE A 122 -7.35 8.21 5.83
C PHE A 122 -7.71 8.15 4.34
N SER A 123 -8.96 8.40 3.96
CA SER A 123 -9.39 8.43 2.55
C SER A 123 -8.78 9.62 1.81
N CYS A 124 -8.37 9.43 0.55
CA CYS A 124 -7.70 10.47 -0.25
C CYS A 124 -8.08 10.54 -1.74
#